data_AF-A0A1E7HFD8-F1
#
_entry.id   AF-A0A1E7HFD8-F1
#
_cell.length_a   1.000
_cell.length_b   1.000
_cell.length_c   1.000
_cell.angle_alpha   90.00
_cell.angle_beta   90.00
_cell.angle_gamma   90.00
#
_symmetry.space_group_name_H-M   'P 1'
#
loop_
_entity.id
_entity.type
_entity.pdbx_description
1 polymer ?
#
loop_
_entity_poly.entity_id
_entity_poly.type
_entity_poly.pdbx_seq_one_letter_code
_entity_poly.pdbx_strand_id
1 'polypeptide(L)'
;MAEVSGEVSITSSGREKVQEYKAVRETEKDQAYGQFSLNLKNNDGGLTEVQLQKCQELAEEAIVASFANRGLTIANQVFSGRSASPGELSDVFGLVSDKAVEIEDMEIRAAFVEAMHQFLVEPTPPQRKYLASVSQGYFLYHLLGLDPKCCQVKQDIFQRTLWLCDSSVMLPLVAAGCHNHDYAVELFQTLAEANALLFTTPKLLQETREHFDWALRFMKTAGAESPEFLRAALVRGSYKQNLFLDGYIRLSADGQVGTFKDYIDLIFRSGTIDRSSFDRNIIRAGIHVSNISDLKGFVQEDWGEIEEAKAEIQSGREQRGIYRSSLQVESEAEIWVLINNLRSGKYSIPGVDTVSERFYFVSQSRVLDIVFQPEAVSTWTPEAVYRYLSALPGKQTNPDLLQQCMLNEYYYAGISFIDKDRYLRFFGPSIDSAKASYEKEKSKYVSELEEAYTRNLDEAFDKTPDLEKPFFVAQMGWRLAEASEQREDLSRKRAIEAEAKVKQLESERDKAWRTRERRRQEQEAARLRNLQNPKHVRRLAKQAKKRKRKKKK
;
A
#
# COMPACT_ATOMS: atom_id res chain seq x y z
N MET A 1 -36.16 -14.48 4.38
CA MET A 1 -36.26 -15.86 3.85
C MET A 1 -35.01 -16.10 3.02
N ALA A 2 -34.10 -17.01 3.32
CA ALA A 2 -34.16 -18.22 4.14
C ALA A 2 -33.07 -18.21 5.23
N GLU A 3 -33.43 -18.66 6.43
CA GLU A 3 -32.48 -19.12 7.44
C GLU A 3 -31.82 -20.38 6.89
N VAL A 4 -30.52 -20.33 6.59
CA VAL A 4 -29.73 -21.54 6.38
C VAL A 4 -29.29 -22.03 7.75
N SER A 5 -30.23 -22.60 8.51
CA SER A 5 -29.90 -23.50 9.61
C SER A 5 -29.52 -24.86 9.01
N GLY A 6 -28.40 -24.90 8.28
CA GLY A 6 -27.81 -26.15 7.84
C GLY A 6 -27.21 -26.83 9.07
N GLU A 7 -27.89 -27.83 9.62
CA GLU A 7 -27.27 -28.73 10.60
C GLU A 7 -26.03 -29.35 9.95
N VAL A 8 -24.85 -28.88 10.35
CA VAL A 8 -23.57 -29.43 9.89
C VAL A 8 -23.46 -30.84 10.48
N SER A 9 -23.69 -31.85 9.64
CA SER A 9 -23.56 -33.24 10.04
C SER A 9 -22.23 -33.82 9.58
N ILE A 10 -21.56 -34.59 10.47
CA ILE A 10 -20.33 -35.30 10.12
C ILE A 10 -20.68 -36.40 9.10
N THR A 11 -19.96 -36.39 7.96
CA THR A 11 -20.06 -37.42 6.91
C THR A 11 -19.73 -38.80 7.45
N SER A 12 -20.20 -39.88 6.82
CA SER A 12 -19.88 -41.26 7.23
C SER A 12 -18.38 -41.50 7.36
N SER A 13 -17.61 -41.08 6.35
CA SER A 13 -16.13 -41.13 6.37
C SER A 13 -15.53 -40.29 7.51
N GLY A 14 -16.14 -39.14 7.83
CA GLY A 14 -15.76 -38.34 8.99
C GLY A 14 -15.99 -39.08 10.32
N ARG A 15 -17.11 -39.79 10.47
CA ARG A 15 -17.41 -40.57 11.68
C ARG A 15 -16.44 -41.74 11.85
N GLU A 16 -16.13 -42.43 10.76
CA GLU A 16 -15.15 -43.52 10.75
C GLU A 16 -13.77 -43.02 11.20
N LYS A 17 -13.29 -41.90 10.66
CA LYS A 17 -12.03 -41.28 11.09
C LYS A 17 -12.06 -40.86 12.56
N VAL A 18 -13.16 -40.27 13.04
CA VAL A 18 -13.31 -39.91 14.45
C VAL A 18 -13.25 -41.15 15.35
N GLN A 19 -13.88 -42.25 14.95
CA GLN A 19 -13.82 -43.51 15.70
C GLN A 19 -12.41 -44.10 15.69
N GLU A 20 -11.73 -44.10 14.55
CA GLU A 20 -10.33 -44.55 14.42
C GLU A 20 -9.41 -43.76 15.34
N TYR A 21 -9.46 -42.42 15.28
CA TYR A 21 -8.66 -41.58 16.17
C TYR A 21 -9.00 -41.79 17.63
N LYS A 22 -10.29 -41.94 17.97
CA LYS A 22 -10.71 -42.23 19.35
C LYS A 22 -10.11 -43.54 19.84
N ALA A 23 -10.14 -44.60 19.04
CA ALA A 23 -9.55 -45.90 19.39
C ALA A 23 -8.01 -45.82 19.60
N VAL A 24 -7.32 -45.06 18.74
CA VAL A 24 -5.87 -44.81 18.91
C VAL A 24 -5.59 -44.07 20.21
N ARG A 25 -6.37 -43.03 20.54
CA ARG A 25 -6.19 -42.25 21.77
C ARG A 25 -6.50 -43.03 23.03
N GLU A 26 -7.55 -43.84 23.04
CA GLU A 26 -7.85 -44.75 24.16
C GLU A 26 -6.71 -45.75 24.36
N THR A 27 -6.16 -46.32 23.28
CA THR A 27 -5.02 -47.24 23.37
C THR A 27 -3.79 -46.56 23.97
N GLU A 28 -3.50 -45.31 23.59
CA GLU A 28 -2.39 -44.54 24.16
C GLU A 28 -2.61 -44.21 25.64
N LYS A 29 -3.85 -43.88 26.00
CA LYS A 29 -4.28 -43.66 27.39
C LYS A 29 -4.06 -44.93 28.22
N ASP A 30 -4.59 -46.06 27.78
CA ASP A 30 -4.50 -47.35 28.47
C ASP A 30 -3.04 -47.77 28.70
N GLN A 31 -2.16 -47.59 27.70
CA GLN A 31 -0.74 -47.90 27.85
C GLN A 31 -0.04 -46.99 28.87
N ALA A 32 -0.35 -45.70 28.87
CA ALA A 32 0.25 -44.73 29.79
C ALA A 32 -0.19 -44.96 31.25
N TYR A 33 -1.49 -45.14 31.48
CA TYR A 33 -2.04 -45.40 32.81
C TYR A 33 -1.76 -46.83 33.30
N GLY A 34 -1.63 -47.80 32.39
CA GLY A 34 -1.13 -49.13 32.71
C GLY A 34 0.28 -49.08 33.29
N GLN A 35 1.18 -48.28 32.69
CA GLN A 35 2.53 -48.08 33.22
C GLN A 35 2.54 -47.30 34.55
N PHE A 36 1.67 -46.31 34.70
CA PHE A 36 1.48 -45.60 35.97
C PHE A 36 1.08 -46.56 37.10
N SER A 37 0.11 -47.43 36.83
CA SER A 37 -0.35 -48.42 37.80
C SER A 37 0.72 -49.44 38.19
N LEU A 38 1.59 -49.82 37.26
CA LEU A 38 2.74 -50.68 37.56
C LEU A 38 3.73 -49.95 38.48
N ASN A 39 4.05 -48.69 38.19
CA ASN A 39 4.95 -47.89 39.03
C ASN A 39 4.36 -47.68 40.43
N LEU A 40 3.06 -47.42 40.52
CA LEU A 40 2.36 -47.24 41.78
C LEU A 40 2.38 -48.52 42.64
N LYS A 41 2.10 -49.68 42.03
CA LYS A 41 2.20 -51.00 42.71
C LYS A 41 3.62 -51.38 43.13
N ASN A 42 4.63 -50.91 42.41
CA ASN A 42 6.03 -51.12 42.80
C ASN A 42 6.40 -50.30 44.04
N ASN A 43 5.81 -49.11 44.19
CA ASN A 43 6.01 -48.24 45.34
C ASN A 43 5.17 -48.67 46.55
N ASP A 44 3.99 -49.26 46.32
CA ASP A 44 3.14 -49.86 47.36
C ASP A 44 2.47 -51.15 46.86
N GLY A 45 2.95 -52.30 47.35
CA GLY A 45 2.44 -53.62 46.97
C GLY A 45 1.09 -53.99 47.59
N GLY A 46 0.56 -53.18 48.52
CA GLY A 46 -0.69 -53.43 49.24
C GLY A 46 -1.96 -52.93 48.56
N LEU A 47 -1.84 -52.28 47.39
CA LEU A 47 -2.93 -51.61 46.71
C LEU A 47 -4.04 -52.56 46.23
N THR A 48 -5.27 -52.31 46.68
CA THR A 48 -6.48 -52.92 46.12
C THR A 48 -6.79 -52.37 44.72
N GLU A 49 -7.54 -53.11 43.91
CA GLU A 49 -7.96 -52.63 42.57
C GLU A 49 -8.79 -51.34 42.64
N VAL A 50 -9.61 -51.18 43.69
CA VAL A 50 -10.42 -49.97 43.90
C VAL A 50 -9.53 -48.76 44.19
N GLN A 51 -8.51 -48.90 45.02
CA GLN A 51 -7.54 -47.83 45.31
C GLN A 51 -6.72 -47.48 44.07
N LEU A 52 -6.32 -48.48 43.29
CA LEU A 52 -5.59 -48.28 42.04
C LEU A 52 -6.40 -47.47 41.03
N GLN A 53 -7.68 -47.81 40.85
CA GLN A 53 -8.58 -47.09 39.96
C GLN A 53 -8.78 -45.64 40.42
N LYS A 54 -9.01 -45.41 41.73
CA LYS A 54 -9.11 -44.05 42.27
C LYS A 54 -7.82 -43.25 42.06
N CYS A 55 -6.65 -43.87 42.20
CA CYS A 55 -5.38 -43.21 41.90
C CYS A 55 -5.22 -42.88 40.41
N GLN A 56 -5.68 -43.73 39.49
CA GLN A 56 -5.67 -43.42 38.06
C GLN A 56 -6.59 -42.23 37.72
N GLU A 57 -7.79 -42.19 38.29
CA GLU A 57 -8.73 -41.06 38.14
C GLU A 57 -8.10 -39.75 38.65
N LEU A 58 -7.52 -39.77 39.85
CA LEU A 58 -6.81 -38.62 40.41
C LEU A 58 -5.60 -38.20 39.57
N ALA A 59 -4.87 -39.16 39.00
CA ALA A 59 -3.75 -38.89 38.10
C ALA A 59 -4.23 -38.20 36.81
N GLU A 60 -5.35 -38.63 36.23
CA GLU A 60 -5.96 -37.97 35.08
C GLU A 60 -6.37 -36.53 35.39
N GLU A 61 -7.07 -36.31 36.50
CA GLU A 61 -7.45 -34.97 36.93
C GLU A 61 -6.23 -34.06 37.18
N ALA A 62 -5.18 -34.60 37.81
CA ALA A 62 -3.95 -33.86 38.06
C ALA A 62 -3.23 -33.49 36.76
N ILE A 63 -3.17 -34.39 35.78
CA ILE A 63 -2.57 -34.12 34.45
C ILE A 63 -3.36 -33.04 33.71
N VAL A 64 -4.69 -33.15 33.67
CA VAL A 64 -5.57 -32.16 33.04
C VAL A 64 -5.40 -30.78 33.69
N ALA A 65 -5.40 -30.71 35.02
CA ALA A 65 -5.16 -29.46 35.74
C ALA A 65 -3.76 -28.88 35.46
N SER A 66 -2.75 -29.74 35.39
CA SER A 66 -1.36 -29.35 35.10
C SER A 66 -1.22 -28.76 33.69
N PHE A 67 -1.84 -29.37 32.68
CA PHE A 67 -1.84 -28.84 31.31
C PHE A 67 -2.67 -27.56 31.17
N ALA A 68 -3.78 -27.42 31.90
CA ALA A 68 -4.56 -26.19 31.92
C ALA A 68 -3.77 -25.00 32.49
N ASN A 69 -2.94 -25.22 33.51
CA ASN A 69 -2.19 -24.14 34.18
C ASN A 69 -0.79 -23.90 33.58
N ARG A 70 -0.09 -24.95 33.14
CA ARG A 70 1.33 -24.92 32.71
C ARG A 70 1.59 -25.74 31.44
N GLY A 71 0.60 -25.87 30.55
CA GLY A 71 0.68 -26.71 29.35
C GLY A 71 1.87 -26.45 28.42
N LEU A 72 2.29 -25.18 28.27
CA LEU A 72 3.47 -24.83 27.45
C LEU A 72 4.78 -25.36 28.05
N THR A 73 4.92 -25.29 29.38
CA THR A 73 6.09 -25.77 30.11
C THR A 73 6.20 -27.29 30.00
N ILE A 74 5.09 -28.00 30.21
CA ILE A 74 5.03 -29.47 30.10
C ILE A 74 5.27 -29.91 28.64
N ALA A 75 4.69 -29.21 27.66
CA ALA A 75 4.94 -29.46 26.24
C ALA A 75 6.44 -29.32 25.90
N ASN A 76 7.07 -28.23 26.33
CA ASN A 76 8.49 -27.99 26.09
C ASN A 76 9.36 -29.10 26.69
N GLN A 77 9.05 -29.63 27.87
CA GLN A 77 9.78 -30.75 28.46
C GLN A 77 9.64 -32.03 27.62
N VAL A 78 8.41 -32.36 27.22
CA VAL A 78 8.11 -33.56 26.41
C VAL A 78 8.81 -33.50 25.05
N PHE A 79 8.82 -32.34 24.39
CA PHE A 79 9.42 -32.17 23.05
C PHE A 79 10.94 -31.93 23.07
N SER A 80 11.47 -31.22 24.07
CA SER A 80 12.91 -30.91 24.14
C SER A 80 13.74 -32.00 24.81
N GLY A 81 13.11 -32.89 25.58
CA GLY A 81 13.80 -33.91 26.38
C GLY A 81 14.70 -33.34 27.48
N ARG A 82 14.57 -32.05 27.81
CA ARG A 82 15.33 -31.37 28.87
C ARG A 82 14.56 -31.43 30.19
N SER A 83 15.29 -31.57 31.29
CA SER A 83 14.72 -31.45 32.64
C SER A 83 14.27 -30.02 32.91
N ALA A 84 13.13 -29.89 33.59
CA ALA A 84 12.56 -28.61 33.99
C ALA A 84 13.42 -27.88 35.03
N SER A 85 13.31 -26.56 35.10
CA SER A 85 13.86 -25.84 36.25
C SER A 85 12.97 -26.07 37.51
N PRO A 86 13.55 -26.11 38.72
CA PRO A 86 12.79 -26.37 39.96
C PRO A 86 11.62 -25.41 40.20
N GLY A 87 11.71 -24.16 39.74
CA GLY A 87 10.64 -23.17 39.85
C GLY A 87 9.42 -23.51 38.99
N GLU A 88 9.64 -24.06 37.80
CA GLU A 88 8.57 -24.45 36.86
C GLU A 88 7.78 -25.68 37.31
N LEU A 89 8.40 -26.54 38.12
CA LEU A 89 7.79 -27.77 38.64
C LEU A 89 6.94 -27.53 39.90
N SER A 90 7.21 -26.45 40.65
CA SER A 90 6.54 -26.19 41.94
C SER A 90 5.01 -26.09 41.82
N ASP A 91 4.50 -25.43 40.78
CA ASP A 91 3.05 -25.29 40.55
C ASP A 91 2.40 -26.61 40.10
N VAL A 92 3.11 -27.39 39.28
CA VAL A 92 2.63 -28.69 38.79
C VAL A 92 2.51 -29.68 39.95
N PHE A 93 3.51 -29.70 40.85
CA PHE A 93 3.48 -30.52 42.05
C PHE A 93 2.52 -30.03 43.14
N GLY A 94 2.22 -28.73 43.16
CA GLY A 94 1.11 -28.19 43.96
C GLY A 94 -0.20 -28.88 43.59
N LEU A 95 -0.53 -28.94 42.29
CA LEU A 95 -1.76 -29.57 41.80
C LEU A 95 -1.82 -31.08 42.05
N VAL A 96 -0.68 -31.78 41.90
CA VAL A 96 -0.58 -33.20 42.25
C VAL A 96 -0.81 -33.41 43.75
N SER A 97 -0.20 -32.57 44.59
CA SER A 97 -0.34 -32.66 46.04
C SER A 97 -1.77 -32.37 46.49
N ASP A 98 -2.43 -31.37 45.90
CA ASP A 98 -3.83 -31.05 46.17
C ASP A 98 -4.75 -32.25 45.89
N LYS A 99 -4.49 -32.96 44.79
CA LYS A 99 -5.23 -34.19 44.44
C LYS A 99 -4.90 -35.38 45.31
N ALA A 100 -3.65 -35.48 45.77
CA ALA A 100 -3.22 -36.52 46.68
C ALA A 100 -3.93 -36.46 48.06
N VAL A 101 -4.44 -35.29 48.47
CA VAL A 101 -5.20 -35.13 49.73
C VAL A 101 -6.47 -36.01 49.75
N GLU A 102 -7.05 -36.32 48.59
CA GLU A 102 -8.22 -37.21 48.47
C GLU A 102 -7.91 -38.68 48.82
N ILE A 103 -6.63 -39.04 48.94
CA ILE A 103 -6.18 -40.38 49.34
C ILE A 103 -6.03 -40.40 50.86
N GLU A 104 -6.87 -41.15 51.56
CA GLU A 104 -6.89 -41.21 53.03
C GLU A 104 -5.61 -41.82 53.63
N ASP A 105 -5.08 -42.87 52.98
CA ASP A 105 -3.90 -43.58 53.42
C ASP A 105 -2.62 -42.80 53.06
N MET A 106 -1.78 -42.54 54.07
CA MET A 106 -0.55 -41.76 53.90
C MET A 106 0.52 -42.49 53.08
N GLU A 107 0.59 -43.82 53.15
CA GLU A 107 1.55 -44.61 52.38
C GLU A 107 1.15 -44.60 50.90
N ILE A 108 -0.14 -44.81 50.60
CA ILE A 108 -0.66 -44.72 49.23
C ILE A 108 -0.51 -43.30 48.68
N ARG A 109 -0.75 -42.28 49.52
CA ARG A 109 -0.59 -40.87 49.12
C ARG A 109 0.85 -40.57 48.72
N ALA A 110 1.83 -41.02 49.50
CA ALA A 110 3.24 -40.85 49.18
C ALA A 110 3.61 -41.60 47.88
N ALA A 111 3.14 -42.84 47.73
CA ALA A 111 3.35 -43.63 46.51
C ALA A 111 2.73 -42.96 45.27
N PHE A 112 1.55 -42.36 45.41
CA PHE A 112 0.86 -41.62 44.35
C PHE A 112 1.65 -40.39 43.91
N VAL A 113 2.10 -39.57 44.86
CA VAL A 113 2.90 -38.36 44.55
C VAL A 113 4.20 -38.75 43.84
N GLU A 114 4.88 -39.80 44.29
CA GLU A 114 6.11 -40.31 43.66
C GLU A 114 5.84 -40.87 42.25
N ALA A 115 4.78 -41.65 42.07
CA ALA A 115 4.39 -42.17 40.75
C ALA A 115 4.01 -41.04 39.78
N MET A 116 3.35 -39.99 40.26
CA MET A 116 3.02 -38.79 39.48
C MET A 116 4.24 -37.95 39.14
N HIS A 117 5.20 -37.83 40.06
CA HIS A 117 6.49 -37.22 39.80
C HIS A 117 7.21 -37.94 38.65
N GLN A 118 7.30 -39.26 38.72
CA GLN A 118 7.88 -40.06 37.64
C GLN A 118 7.12 -39.90 36.32
N PHE A 119 5.78 -39.88 36.35
CA PHE A 119 4.96 -39.71 35.15
C PHE A 119 5.26 -38.38 34.44
N LEU A 120 5.34 -37.27 35.19
CA LEU A 120 5.45 -35.93 34.63
C LEU A 120 6.89 -35.52 34.32
N VAL A 121 7.84 -35.89 35.18
CA VAL A 121 9.24 -35.45 35.08
C VAL A 121 10.11 -36.45 34.32
N GLU A 122 9.85 -37.75 34.49
CA GLU A 122 10.63 -38.84 33.88
C GLU A 122 9.74 -39.84 33.12
N PRO A 123 8.91 -39.38 32.16
CA PRO A 123 7.94 -40.24 31.51
C PRO A 123 8.61 -41.37 30.72
N THR A 124 8.08 -42.59 30.93
CA THR A 124 8.34 -43.74 30.07
C THR A 124 7.88 -43.48 28.63
N PRO A 125 8.31 -44.28 27.62
CA PRO A 125 7.91 -44.05 26.23
C PRO A 125 6.37 -43.99 26.00
N PRO A 126 5.55 -44.88 26.59
CA PRO A 126 4.09 -44.77 26.48
C PRO A 126 3.52 -43.50 27.12
N GLN A 127 3.98 -43.15 28.33
CA GLN A 127 3.56 -41.92 29.03
C GLN A 127 3.95 -40.67 28.25
N ARG A 128 5.15 -40.62 27.68
CA ARG A 128 5.62 -39.51 26.84
C ARG A 128 4.74 -39.33 25.59
N LYS A 129 4.36 -40.44 24.94
CA LYS A 129 3.47 -40.41 23.77
C LYS A 129 2.08 -39.88 24.13
N TYR A 130 1.56 -40.29 25.29
CA TYR A 130 0.30 -39.78 25.82
C TYR A 130 0.39 -38.27 26.15
N LEU A 131 1.39 -37.84 26.92
CA LEU A 131 1.60 -36.43 27.27
C LEU A 131 1.77 -35.53 26.03
N ALA A 132 2.48 -36.01 25.00
CA ALA A 132 2.60 -35.30 23.72
C ALA A 132 1.24 -35.13 23.04
N SER A 133 0.38 -36.15 23.10
CA SER A 133 -0.95 -36.12 22.52
C SER A 133 -1.91 -35.20 23.28
N VAL A 134 -1.84 -35.20 24.62
CA VAL A 134 -2.58 -34.25 25.47
C VAL A 134 -2.12 -32.81 25.17
N SER A 135 -0.81 -32.58 25.09
CA SER A 135 -0.22 -31.28 24.73
C SER A 135 -0.72 -30.76 23.38
N GLN A 136 -0.68 -31.60 22.35
CA GLN A 136 -1.20 -31.26 21.02
C GLN A 136 -2.70 -30.95 21.05
N GLY A 137 -3.48 -31.71 21.83
CA GLY A 137 -4.90 -31.46 22.04
C GLY A 137 -5.16 -30.07 22.63
N TYR A 138 -4.45 -29.72 23.71
CA TYR A 138 -4.54 -28.38 24.32
C TYR A 138 -4.09 -27.27 23.36
N PHE A 139 -2.98 -27.47 22.65
CA PHE A 139 -2.50 -26.50 21.65
C PHE A 139 -3.55 -26.25 20.56
N LEU A 140 -4.12 -27.32 19.98
CA LEU A 140 -5.15 -27.20 18.95
C LEU A 140 -6.43 -26.57 19.51
N TYR A 141 -6.83 -26.93 20.73
CA TYR A 141 -7.97 -26.35 21.42
C TYR A 141 -7.83 -24.83 21.60
N HIS A 142 -6.66 -24.36 22.00
CA HIS A 142 -6.35 -22.94 22.11
C HIS A 142 -6.17 -22.25 20.75
N LEU A 143 -5.53 -22.91 19.79
CA LEU A 143 -5.31 -22.40 18.43
C LEU A 143 -6.63 -22.17 17.71
N LEU A 144 -7.56 -23.11 17.83
CA LEU A 144 -8.90 -23.06 17.23
C LEU A 144 -9.84 -22.12 17.98
N GLY A 145 -9.40 -21.47 19.06
CA GLY A 145 -10.24 -20.56 19.84
C GLY A 145 -11.44 -21.26 20.48
N LEU A 146 -11.30 -22.55 20.78
CA LEU A 146 -12.37 -23.32 21.42
C LEU A 146 -12.40 -23.11 22.94
N ASP A 147 -11.34 -22.52 23.51
CA ASP A 147 -11.32 -22.07 24.91
C ASP A 147 -11.94 -20.67 25.07
N PRO A 148 -13.15 -20.55 25.68
CA PRO A 148 -13.79 -19.27 25.90
C PRO A 148 -12.95 -18.31 26.77
N LYS A 149 -12.08 -18.83 27.66
CA LYS A 149 -11.22 -17.99 28.51
C LYS A 149 -10.10 -17.35 27.70
N CYS A 150 -9.37 -18.11 26.86
CA CYS A 150 -8.35 -17.52 25.99
C CYS A 150 -8.95 -16.53 24.99
N CYS A 151 -10.16 -16.82 24.52
CA CYS A 151 -10.95 -15.95 23.68
C CYS A 151 -11.26 -14.60 24.37
N GLN A 152 -11.70 -14.63 25.63
CA GLN A 152 -11.89 -13.42 26.45
C GLN A 152 -10.57 -12.69 26.67
N VAL A 153 -9.48 -13.40 27.02
CA VAL A 153 -8.17 -12.77 27.22
C VAL A 153 -7.67 -12.06 25.95
N LYS A 154 -7.84 -12.66 24.76
CA LYS A 154 -7.49 -12.00 23.49
C LYS A 154 -8.33 -10.74 23.27
N GLN A 155 -9.64 -10.83 23.52
CA GLN A 155 -10.54 -9.68 23.40
C GLN A 155 -10.19 -8.56 24.39
N ASP A 156 -9.90 -8.90 25.65
CA ASP A 156 -9.49 -7.96 26.69
C ASP A 156 -8.16 -7.27 26.33
N ILE A 157 -7.18 -8.04 25.86
CA ILE A 157 -5.90 -7.50 25.37
C ILE A 157 -6.16 -6.51 24.23
N PHE A 158 -7.03 -6.86 23.29
CA PHE A 158 -7.34 -6.02 22.14
C PHE A 158 -8.04 -4.72 22.54
N GLN A 159 -9.01 -4.80 23.46
CA GLN A 159 -9.74 -3.64 24.00
C GLN A 159 -8.85 -2.69 24.80
N ARG A 160 -7.86 -3.22 25.51
CA ARG A 160 -6.85 -2.43 26.25
C ARG A 160 -5.66 -2.00 25.39
N THR A 161 -5.74 -2.21 24.08
CA THR A 161 -4.72 -1.78 23.14
C THR A 161 -5.20 -0.54 22.41
N LEU A 162 -4.35 0.48 22.37
CA LEU A 162 -4.56 1.68 21.58
C LEU A 162 -3.94 1.52 20.19
N TRP A 163 -4.76 1.69 19.17
CA TRP A 163 -4.42 1.52 17.76
C TRP A 163 -4.32 2.89 17.09
N LEU A 164 -3.09 3.29 16.77
CA LEU A 164 -2.80 4.54 16.06
C LEU A 164 -2.98 4.30 14.55
N CYS A 165 -4.01 4.89 13.95
CA CYS A 165 -4.34 4.67 12.54
C CYS A 165 -3.59 5.65 11.63
N ASP A 166 -2.81 5.09 10.71
CA ASP A 166 -2.15 5.82 9.63
C ASP A 166 -3.12 6.32 8.56
N SER A 167 -2.69 7.32 7.78
CA SER A 167 -3.40 7.83 6.61
C SER A 167 -3.67 6.71 5.60
N SER A 168 -2.77 5.72 5.51
CA SER A 168 -2.87 4.56 4.63
C SER A 168 -4.06 3.64 4.93
N VAL A 169 -4.56 3.68 6.17
CA VAL A 169 -5.71 2.89 6.65
C VAL A 169 -7.00 3.70 6.57
N MET A 170 -6.91 5.01 6.83
CA MET A 170 -8.05 5.92 6.79
C MET A 170 -8.48 6.29 5.36
N LEU A 171 -7.55 6.34 4.40
CA LEU A 171 -7.84 6.77 3.03
C LEU A 171 -8.88 5.89 2.31
N PRO A 172 -8.77 4.55 2.31
CA PRO A 172 -9.78 3.68 1.70
C PRO A 172 -11.16 3.79 2.35
N LEU A 173 -11.23 4.11 3.64
CA LEU A 173 -12.49 4.29 4.36
C LEU A 173 -13.28 5.50 3.81
N VAL A 174 -12.59 6.58 3.45
CA VAL A 174 -13.23 7.82 2.96
C VAL A 174 -13.41 7.82 1.44
N ALA A 175 -12.51 7.16 0.71
CA ALA A 175 -12.57 7.07 -0.76
C ALA A 175 -13.61 6.02 -1.21
N ALA A 176 -14.90 6.34 -1.07
CA ALA A 176 -16.00 5.43 -1.37
C ALA A 176 -15.85 4.75 -2.74
N GLY A 177 -16.08 3.42 -2.77
CA GLY A 177 -16.05 2.61 -3.98
C GLY A 177 -14.68 2.30 -4.56
N CYS A 178 -13.57 2.75 -3.94
CA CYS A 178 -12.23 2.31 -4.36
C CYS A 178 -12.03 0.81 -4.11
N HIS A 179 -11.01 0.21 -4.74
CA HIS A 179 -10.81 -1.26 -4.74
C HIS A 179 -10.75 -1.93 -3.36
N ASN A 180 -10.40 -1.20 -2.30
CA ASN A 180 -10.25 -1.66 -0.93
C ASN A 180 -11.23 -0.95 0.04
N HIS A 181 -12.24 -0.25 -0.48
CA HIS A 181 -13.23 0.46 0.34
C HIS A 181 -14.05 -0.50 1.21
N ASP A 182 -14.56 -1.58 0.63
CA ASP A 182 -15.42 -2.54 1.33
C ASP A 182 -14.66 -3.21 2.48
N TYR A 183 -13.40 -3.60 2.24
CA TYR A 183 -12.49 -4.09 3.28
C TYR A 183 -12.31 -3.05 4.40
N ALA A 184 -12.06 -1.79 4.08
CA ALA A 184 -11.85 -0.77 5.09
C ALA A 184 -13.12 -0.53 5.93
N VAL A 185 -14.29 -0.51 5.29
CA VAL A 185 -15.58 -0.41 6.00
C VAL A 185 -15.76 -1.57 6.97
N GLU A 186 -15.52 -2.82 6.54
CA GLU A 186 -15.62 -4.00 7.42
C GLU A 186 -14.58 -3.97 8.54
N LEU A 187 -13.34 -3.56 8.25
CA LEU A 187 -12.28 -3.42 9.25
C LEU A 187 -12.72 -2.46 10.37
N PHE A 188 -13.18 -1.25 10.02
CA PHE A 188 -13.59 -0.26 11.01
C PHE A 188 -14.89 -0.65 11.74
N GLN A 189 -15.82 -1.33 11.08
CA GLN A 189 -16.99 -1.91 11.74
C GLN A 189 -16.57 -2.97 12.77
N THR A 190 -15.67 -3.88 12.39
CA THR A 190 -15.19 -4.95 13.27
C THR A 190 -14.37 -4.40 14.43
N LEU A 191 -13.57 -3.35 14.19
CA LEU A 191 -12.86 -2.61 15.25
C LEU A 191 -13.83 -1.97 16.25
N ALA A 192 -14.90 -1.32 15.75
CA ALA A 192 -15.93 -0.73 16.60
C ALA A 192 -16.68 -1.80 17.41
N GLU A 193 -17.08 -2.91 16.78
CA GLU A 193 -17.72 -4.04 17.46
C GLU A 193 -16.82 -4.70 18.52
N ALA A 194 -15.50 -4.67 18.30
CA ALA A 194 -14.53 -5.15 19.26
C ALA A 194 -14.25 -4.16 20.40
N ASN A 195 -14.83 -2.96 20.38
CA ASN A 195 -14.53 -1.83 21.27
C ASN A 195 -13.04 -1.43 21.23
N ALA A 196 -12.45 -1.41 20.04
CA ALA A 196 -11.07 -0.97 19.85
C ALA A 196 -10.91 0.52 20.18
N LEU A 197 -9.81 0.87 20.85
CA LEU A 197 -9.43 2.26 21.07
C LEU A 197 -8.65 2.76 19.85
N LEU A 198 -9.32 3.49 18.96
CA LEU A 198 -8.74 4.01 17.72
C LEU A 198 -8.31 5.47 17.88
N PHE A 199 -7.10 5.80 17.46
CA PHE A 199 -6.55 7.15 17.58
C PHE A 199 -5.79 7.56 16.32
N THR A 200 -5.78 8.84 15.98
CA THR A 200 -4.92 9.40 14.94
C THR A 200 -4.56 10.85 15.25
N THR A 201 -3.56 11.39 14.55
CA THR A 201 -3.15 12.78 14.70
C THR A 201 -3.63 13.64 13.52
N PRO A 202 -3.80 14.96 13.70
CA PRO A 202 -4.18 15.85 12.62
C PRO A 202 -3.23 15.86 11.42
N LYS A 203 -1.94 15.53 11.61
CA LYS A 203 -0.97 15.42 10.50
C LYS A 203 -1.25 14.20 9.61
N LEU A 204 -1.54 13.05 10.21
CA LEU A 204 -1.94 11.86 9.44
C LEU A 204 -3.27 12.08 8.70
N LEU A 205 -4.22 12.73 9.38
CA LEU A 205 -5.49 13.08 8.76
C LEU A 205 -5.33 14.10 7.62
N GLN A 206 -4.40 15.04 7.75
CA GLN A 206 -4.05 15.98 6.69
C GLN A 206 -3.56 15.27 5.43
N GLU A 207 -2.73 14.23 5.56
CA GLU A 207 -2.27 13.46 4.40
C GLU A 207 -3.46 12.83 3.64
N THR A 208 -4.41 12.21 4.36
CA THR A 208 -5.64 11.68 3.76
C THR A 208 -6.43 12.76 3.01
N ARG A 209 -6.48 13.97 3.58
CA ARG A 209 -7.14 15.11 2.97
C ARG A 209 -6.38 15.64 1.73
N GLU A 210 -5.06 15.63 1.73
CA GLU A 210 -4.27 16.08 0.56
C GLU A 210 -4.55 15.23 -0.68
N HIS A 211 -4.78 13.92 -0.50
CA HIS A 211 -5.26 13.04 -1.57
C HIS A 211 -6.63 13.48 -2.13
N PHE A 212 -7.54 13.88 -1.25
CA PHE A 212 -8.86 14.38 -1.62
C PHE A 212 -8.76 15.75 -2.34
N ASP A 213 -8.04 16.70 -1.76
CA ASP A 213 -7.86 18.05 -2.29
C ASP A 213 -7.12 18.03 -3.63
N TRP A 214 -6.20 17.07 -3.83
CA TRP A 214 -5.59 16.82 -5.14
C TRP A 214 -6.63 16.35 -6.15
N ALA A 215 -7.46 15.34 -5.82
CA ALA A 215 -8.48 14.83 -6.72
C ALA A 215 -9.48 15.92 -7.10
N LEU A 216 -9.92 16.73 -6.13
CA LEU A 216 -10.84 17.85 -6.36
C LEU A 216 -10.25 18.91 -7.30
N ARG A 217 -8.98 19.31 -7.08
CA ARG A 217 -8.30 20.28 -7.97
C ARG A 217 -8.10 19.70 -9.36
N PHE A 218 -7.65 18.45 -9.45
CA PHE A 218 -7.41 17.76 -10.70
C PHE A 218 -8.68 17.67 -11.55
N MET A 219 -9.81 17.30 -10.93
CA MET A 219 -11.10 17.23 -11.61
C MET A 219 -11.62 18.60 -12.06
N LYS A 220 -11.33 19.67 -11.33
CA LYS A 220 -11.68 21.04 -11.73
C LYS A 220 -10.85 21.54 -12.92
N THR A 221 -9.57 21.14 -13.02
CA THR A 221 -8.67 21.62 -14.07
C THR A 221 -8.71 20.77 -15.33
N ALA A 222 -8.74 19.45 -15.20
CA ALA A 222 -8.67 18.51 -16.32
C ALA A 222 -10.06 18.03 -16.76
N GLY A 223 -10.93 17.70 -15.81
CA GLY A 223 -12.24 17.11 -16.08
C GLY A 223 -12.17 15.62 -16.43
N ALA A 224 -13.29 14.90 -16.28
CA ALA A 224 -13.36 13.44 -16.42
C ALA A 224 -13.11 12.94 -17.85
N GLU A 225 -13.44 13.75 -18.85
CA GLU A 225 -13.32 13.40 -20.27
C GLU A 225 -11.93 13.68 -20.85
N SER A 226 -11.04 14.29 -20.06
CA SER A 226 -9.70 14.68 -20.55
C SER A 226 -8.77 13.48 -20.74
N PRO A 227 -7.87 13.54 -21.73
CA PRO A 227 -6.78 12.57 -21.85
C PRO A 227 -5.91 12.51 -20.59
N GLU A 228 -5.71 13.65 -19.92
CA GLU A 228 -5.00 13.77 -18.65
C GLU A 228 -5.66 12.92 -17.55
N PHE A 229 -6.99 12.91 -17.47
CA PHE A 229 -7.72 12.09 -16.51
C PHE A 229 -7.49 10.60 -16.77
N LEU A 230 -7.55 10.14 -18.02
CA LEU A 230 -7.24 8.76 -18.38
C LEU A 230 -5.78 8.40 -18.00
N ARG A 231 -4.81 9.31 -18.20
CA ARG A 231 -3.41 9.09 -17.78
C ARG A 231 -3.29 8.93 -16.27
N ALA A 232 -3.97 9.78 -15.51
CA ALA A 232 -3.96 9.72 -14.06
C ALA A 232 -4.63 8.43 -13.53
N ALA A 233 -5.78 8.07 -14.11
CA ALA A 233 -6.53 6.87 -13.77
C ALA A 233 -5.75 5.56 -14.01
N LEU A 234 -4.96 5.53 -15.10
CA LEU A 234 -4.11 4.39 -15.47
C LEU A 234 -2.68 4.51 -14.92
N VAL A 235 -2.41 5.45 -14.02
CA VAL A 235 -1.12 5.63 -13.33
C VAL A 235 0.05 5.78 -14.32
N ARG A 236 -0.17 6.51 -15.43
CA ARG A 236 0.85 6.70 -16.48
C ARG A 236 1.65 7.98 -16.30
N GLY A 237 2.97 7.89 -16.47
CA GLY A 237 3.88 9.03 -16.37
C GLY A 237 4.22 9.33 -14.91
N SER A 238 4.04 10.58 -14.48
CA SER A 238 4.34 11.03 -13.11
C SER A 238 3.16 10.90 -12.15
N TYR A 239 2.00 10.42 -12.62
CA TYR A 239 0.82 10.26 -11.78
C TYR A 239 0.96 9.07 -10.84
N LYS A 240 0.52 9.25 -9.60
CA LYS A 240 0.31 8.17 -8.63
C LYS A 240 -1.18 7.83 -8.58
N GLN A 241 -1.50 6.58 -8.27
CA GLN A 241 -2.90 6.18 -8.09
C GLN A 241 -3.52 7.00 -6.95
N ASN A 242 -4.73 7.50 -7.20
CA ASN A 242 -5.51 8.25 -6.22
C ASN A 242 -6.83 7.51 -5.99
N LEU A 243 -7.09 7.12 -4.74
CA LEU A 243 -8.24 6.27 -4.40
C LEU A 243 -9.59 6.98 -4.64
N PHE A 244 -9.65 8.32 -4.57
CA PHE A 244 -10.88 9.05 -4.89
C PHE A 244 -11.19 9.01 -6.39
N LEU A 245 -10.17 9.02 -7.25
CA LEU A 245 -10.38 8.85 -8.70
C LEU A 245 -10.79 7.41 -9.02
N ASP A 246 -10.14 6.42 -8.41
CA ASP A 246 -10.50 5.00 -8.55
C ASP A 246 -11.95 4.75 -8.10
N GLY A 247 -12.34 5.27 -6.94
CA GLY A 247 -13.70 5.16 -6.42
C GLY A 247 -14.74 5.84 -7.32
N TYR A 248 -14.45 7.03 -7.85
CA TYR A 248 -15.32 7.70 -8.82
C TYR A 248 -15.52 6.87 -10.08
N ILE A 249 -14.43 6.35 -10.67
CA ILE A 249 -14.48 5.53 -11.90
C ILE A 249 -15.34 4.29 -11.68
N ARG A 250 -15.13 3.57 -10.58
CA ARG A 250 -15.85 2.33 -10.27
C ARG A 250 -17.34 2.56 -10.04
N LEU A 251 -17.70 3.55 -9.23
CA LEU A 251 -19.11 3.85 -8.95
C LEU A 251 -19.82 4.44 -10.17
N SER A 252 -19.11 5.18 -11.01
CA SER A 252 -19.68 5.69 -12.26
C SER A 252 -19.88 4.59 -13.30
N ALA A 253 -18.94 3.64 -13.40
CA ALA A 253 -19.09 2.45 -14.24
C ALA A 253 -20.29 1.57 -13.82
N ASP A 254 -20.63 1.57 -12.53
CA ASP A 254 -21.79 0.87 -11.98
C ASP A 254 -23.09 1.70 -12.08
N GLY A 255 -23.04 2.92 -12.62
CA GLY A 255 -24.19 3.80 -12.79
C GLY A 255 -24.71 4.46 -11.50
N GLN A 256 -23.94 4.39 -10.41
CA GLN A 256 -24.33 4.99 -9.13
C GLN A 256 -24.09 6.50 -9.07
N VAL A 257 -23.09 7.00 -9.82
CA VAL A 257 -22.75 8.43 -9.89
C VAL A 257 -22.51 8.84 -11.35
N GLY A 258 -23.06 9.99 -11.76
CA GLY A 258 -22.93 10.50 -13.13
C GLY A 258 -21.77 11.49 -13.30
N THR A 259 -21.54 12.30 -12.28
CA THR A 259 -20.48 13.33 -12.27
C THR A 259 -19.60 13.20 -11.05
N PHE A 260 -18.41 13.81 -11.10
CA PHE A 260 -17.55 13.86 -9.92
C PHE A 260 -18.23 14.60 -8.75
N LYS A 261 -19.11 15.57 -9.03
CA LYS A 261 -19.88 16.23 -7.98
C LYS A 261 -20.81 15.25 -7.26
N ASP A 262 -21.52 14.39 -8.00
CA ASP A 262 -22.40 13.37 -7.42
C ASP A 262 -21.61 12.41 -6.51
N TYR A 263 -20.37 12.09 -6.90
CA TYR A 263 -19.46 11.30 -6.09
C TYR A 263 -19.06 11.98 -4.77
N ILE A 264 -18.79 13.29 -4.81
CA ILE A 264 -18.50 14.06 -3.60
C ILE A 264 -19.72 14.13 -2.67
N ASP A 265 -20.91 14.34 -3.25
CA ASP A 265 -22.17 14.39 -2.51
C ASP A 265 -22.47 13.04 -1.84
N LEU A 266 -22.12 11.92 -2.50
CA LEU A 266 -22.20 10.57 -1.93
C LEU A 266 -21.28 10.39 -0.71
N ILE A 267 -20.03 10.87 -0.77
CA ILE A 267 -19.05 10.73 0.32
C ILE A 267 -19.42 11.58 1.53
N PHE A 268 -19.84 12.84 1.34
CA PHE A 268 -20.00 13.79 2.45
C PHE A 268 -21.42 13.98 2.96
N ARG A 269 -22.47 13.55 2.23
CA ARG A 269 -23.92 13.60 2.55
C ARG A 269 -24.51 14.95 3.02
N SER A 270 -23.69 15.93 3.37
CA SER A 270 -24.02 17.17 4.08
C SER A 270 -23.89 18.41 3.18
N GLY A 271 -23.54 18.23 1.91
CA GLY A 271 -23.50 19.26 0.87
C GLY A 271 -22.38 20.31 1.02
N THR A 272 -21.83 20.52 2.21
CA THR A 272 -20.67 21.40 2.45
C THR A 272 -19.38 20.61 2.47
N ILE A 273 -18.49 20.89 1.51
CA ILE A 273 -17.14 20.31 1.42
C ILE A 273 -16.20 21.22 2.24
N ASP A 274 -16.13 20.98 3.56
CA ASP A 274 -15.20 21.68 4.44
C ASP A 274 -14.30 20.71 5.21
N ARG A 275 -13.30 21.24 5.91
CA ARG A 275 -12.38 20.41 6.72
C ARG A 275 -13.16 19.60 7.75
N SER A 276 -14.14 20.25 8.38
CA SER A 276 -14.95 19.65 9.43
C SER A 276 -15.81 18.50 8.92
N SER A 277 -16.31 18.53 7.67
CA SER A 277 -17.05 17.42 7.07
C SER A 277 -16.17 16.20 6.84
N PHE A 278 -14.90 16.40 6.45
CA PHE A 278 -13.93 15.33 6.29
C PHE A 278 -13.60 14.66 7.62
N ASP A 279 -13.25 15.46 8.61
CA ASP A 279 -12.89 14.98 9.94
C ASP A 279 -14.07 14.25 10.60
N ARG A 280 -15.31 14.73 10.40
CA ARG A 280 -16.54 14.06 10.90
C ARG A 280 -16.72 12.64 10.38
N ASN A 281 -16.36 12.35 9.13
CA ASN A 281 -16.49 10.99 8.58
C ASN A 281 -15.54 10.01 9.29
N ILE A 282 -14.31 10.46 9.58
CA ILE A 282 -13.32 9.69 10.32
C ILE A 282 -13.72 9.50 11.79
N ILE A 283 -14.19 10.57 12.44
CA ILE A 283 -14.67 10.51 13.83
C ILE A 283 -15.89 9.58 13.95
N ARG A 284 -16.80 9.58 12.95
CA ARG A 284 -17.96 8.69 12.92
C ARG A 284 -17.58 7.21 12.86
N ALA A 285 -16.40 6.89 12.32
CA ALA A 285 -15.86 5.53 12.32
C ALA A 285 -15.23 5.12 13.67
N GLY A 286 -15.31 5.99 14.70
CA GLY A 286 -14.80 5.72 16.04
C GLY A 286 -13.34 6.12 16.24
N ILE A 287 -12.72 6.84 15.29
CA ILE A 287 -11.33 7.30 15.42
C ILE A 287 -11.27 8.61 16.22
N HIS A 288 -10.55 8.60 17.34
CA HIS A 288 -10.24 9.80 18.09
C HIS A 288 -9.12 10.60 17.42
N VAL A 289 -9.35 11.88 17.17
CA VAL A 289 -8.36 12.79 16.58
C VAL A 289 -7.91 13.77 17.64
N SER A 290 -6.61 13.84 17.95
CA SER A 290 -6.06 14.83 18.89
C SER A 290 -4.65 15.23 18.52
N ASN A 291 -4.27 16.49 18.74
CA ASN A 291 -2.89 16.92 18.53
C ASN A 291 -2.00 16.33 19.61
N ILE A 292 -0.74 16.07 19.27
CA ILE A 292 0.26 15.66 20.26
C ILE A 292 0.43 16.70 21.37
N SER A 293 0.28 17.99 21.03
CA SER A 293 0.35 19.11 21.97
C SER A 293 -0.77 19.12 23.02
N ASP A 294 -1.89 18.44 22.74
CA ASP A 294 -3.06 18.41 23.62
C ASP A 294 -2.96 17.25 24.62
N LEU A 295 -1.92 16.41 24.52
CA LEU A 295 -1.70 15.28 25.41
C LEU A 295 -1.14 15.75 26.76
N LYS A 296 -1.64 15.14 27.83
CA LYS A 296 -1.10 15.39 29.17
C LYS A 296 0.32 14.85 29.25
N GLY A 297 1.25 15.70 29.67
CA GLY A 297 2.67 15.37 29.79
C GLY A 297 3.53 15.80 28.59
N PHE A 298 2.91 16.29 27.50
CA PHE A 298 3.65 16.90 26.40
C PHE A 298 4.25 18.26 26.82
N VAL A 299 5.54 18.46 26.55
CA VAL A 299 6.29 19.68 26.89
C VAL A 299 7.06 20.22 25.67
N GLN A 300 7.63 21.42 25.79
CA GLN A 300 8.28 22.09 24.65
C GLN A 300 9.53 21.35 24.17
N GLU A 301 10.25 20.69 25.09
CA GLU A 301 11.44 19.90 24.80
C GLU A 301 11.15 18.72 23.87
N ASP A 302 9.92 18.20 23.88
CA ASP A 302 9.49 17.07 23.07
C ASP A 302 9.48 17.40 21.56
N TRP A 303 9.38 18.69 21.21
CA TRP A 303 9.58 19.12 19.83
C TRP A 303 11.00 18.84 19.34
N GLY A 304 11.99 18.88 20.22
CA GLY A 304 13.37 18.47 19.91
C GLY A 304 13.45 16.99 19.53
N GLU A 305 12.83 16.12 20.34
CA GLU A 305 12.75 14.67 20.07
C GLU A 305 12.08 14.39 18.71
N ILE A 306 11.04 15.15 18.38
CA ILE A 306 10.35 15.03 17.07
C ILE A 306 11.29 15.42 15.92
N GLU A 307 12.04 16.52 16.02
CA GLU A 307 12.97 16.94 14.97
C GLU A 307 14.13 15.97 14.78
N GLU A 308 14.64 15.38 15.87
CA GLU A 308 15.65 14.31 15.80
C GLU A 308 15.09 13.08 15.08
N ALA A 309 13.89 12.61 15.47
CA ALA A 309 13.23 11.49 14.83
C ALA A 309 12.93 11.74 13.33
N LYS A 310 12.57 12.98 12.96
CA LYS A 310 12.38 13.36 11.54
C LYS A 310 13.67 13.18 10.74
N ALA A 311 14.80 13.65 11.25
CA ALA A 311 16.09 13.55 10.55
C ALA A 311 16.49 12.08 10.33
N GLU A 312 16.28 11.23 11.32
CA GLU A 312 16.56 9.79 11.21
C GLU A 312 15.65 9.09 10.20
N ILE A 313 14.33 9.34 10.25
CA ILE A 313 13.35 8.77 9.32
C ILE A 313 13.64 9.24 7.90
N GLN A 314 13.91 10.53 7.70
CA GLN A 314 14.23 11.09 6.38
C GLN A 314 15.46 10.41 5.78
N SER A 315 16.56 10.35 6.55
CA SER A 315 17.79 9.69 6.13
C SER A 315 17.54 8.23 5.77
N GLY A 316 16.80 7.49 6.61
CA GLY A 316 16.45 6.09 6.35
C GLY A 316 15.60 5.89 5.10
N ARG A 317 14.68 6.82 4.78
CA ARG A 317 13.86 6.77 3.56
C ARG A 317 14.63 7.14 2.30
N GLU A 318 15.48 8.16 2.36
CA GLU A 318 16.32 8.59 1.24
C GLU A 318 17.32 7.51 0.84
N GLN A 319 17.99 6.89 1.82
CA GLN A 319 18.93 5.77 1.58
C GLN A 319 18.28 4.58 0.85
N ARG A 320 16.97 4.38 1.06
CA ARG A 320 16.19 3.30 0.43
C ARG A 320 15.46 3.73 -0.85
N GLY A 321 15.54 5.01 -1.23
CA GLY A 321 14.82 5.54 -2.40
C GLY A 321 13.29 5.54 -2.24
N ILE A 322 12.78 5.54 -1.02
CA ILE A 322 11.33 5.50 -0.71
C ILE A 322 10.81 6.80 -0.08
N TYR A 323 11.62 7.86 -0.11
CA TYR A 323 11.21 9.19 0.34
C TYR A 323 10.10 9.75 -0.57
N ARG A 324 9.01 10.22 0.02
CA ARG A 324 7.84 10.75 -0.73
C ARG A 324 7.60 12.23 -0.47
N SER A 325 7.59 12.66 0.80
CA SER A 325 7.32 14.04 1.19
C SER A 325 7.85 14.33 2.59
N SER A 326 8.03 15.61 2.91
CA SER A 326 8.35 16.05 4.28
C SER A 326 7.21 15.73 5.23
N LEU A 327 5.95 15.98 4.84
CA LEU A 327 4.78 15.73 5.68
C LEU A 327 4.71 14.28 6.18
N GLN A 328 5.05 13.30 5.33
CA GLN A 328 5.13 11.89 5.73
C GLN A 328 6.17 11.67 6.84
N VAL A 329 7.35 12.26 6.69
CA VAL A 329 8.42 12.14 7.69
C VAL A 329 7.98 12.80 9.00
N GLU A 330 7.31 13.95 8.90
CA GLU A 330 6.84 14.69 10.08
C GLU A 330 5.74 13.96 10.85
N SER A 331 4.81 13.30 10.15
CA SER A 331 3.75 12.51 10.78
C SER A 331 4.31 11.24 11.41
N GLU A 332 5.21 10.52 10.73
CA GLU A 332 5.85 9.31 11.24
C GLU A 332 6.73 9.59 12.47
N ALA A 333 7.48 10.69 12.48
CA ALA A 333 8.26 11.13 13.63
C ALA A 333 7.39 11.47 14.84
N GLU A 334 6.27 12.16 14.61
CA GLU A 334 5.29 12.46 15.66
C GLU A 334 4.72 11.18 16.27
N ILE A 335 4.38 10.18 15.45
CA ILE A 335 3.88 8.88 15.92
C ILE A 335 4.93 8.11 16.71
N TRP A 336 6.20 8.15 16.29
CA TRP A 336 7.28 7.51 17.03
C TRP A 336 7.40 8.05 18.46
N VAL A 337 7.50 9.38 18.58
CA VAL A 337 7.59 10.06 19.89
C VAL A 337 6.35 9.77 20.73
N LEU A 338 5.17 9.80 20.10
CA LEU A 338 3.91 9.47 20.76
C LEU A 338 3.89 8.05 21.33
N ILE A 339 4.28 7.04 20.56
CA ILE A 339 4.33 5.63 21.02
C ILE A 339 5.32 5.47 22.16
N ASN A 340 6.53 6.04 22.02
CA ASN A 340 7.57 5.91 23.03
C ASN A 340 7.14 6.53 24.37
N ASN A 341 6.57 7.73 24.31
CA ASN A 341 6.17 8.48 25.49
C ASN A 341 4.84 7.99 26.12
N LEU A 342 3.97 7.33 25.35
CA LEU A 342 2.83 6.59 25.89
C LEU A 342 3.29 5.30 26.61
N ARG A 343 4.23 4.56 26.03
CA ARG A 343 4.79 3.34 26.63
C ARG A 343 5.58 3.61 27.92
N SER A 344 6.27 4.75 28.00
CA SER A 344 6.99 5.16 29.21
C SER A 344 6.08 5.74 30.31
N GLY A 345 4.80 6.00 29.99
CA GLY A 345 3.86 6.66 30.89
C GLY A 345 4.07 8.18 31.02
N LYS A 346 4.96 8.78 30.21
CA LYS A 346 5.14 10.24 30.16
C LYS A 346 3.88 10.92 29.63
N TYR A 347 3.23 10.33 28.62
CA TYR A 347 1.99 10.86 28.03
C TYR A 347 0.75 10.13 28.51
N SER A 348 -0.36 10.86 28.60
CA SER A 348 -1.70 10.30 28.72
C SER A 348 -2.71 11.05 27.84
N ILE A 349 -3.66 10.31 27.29
CA ILE A 349 -4.67 10.85 26.38
C ILE A 349 -5.87 11.35 27.19
N PRO A 350 -6.24 12.64 27.12
CA PRO A 350 -7.41 13.15 27.82
C PRO A 350 -8.70 12.45 27.38
N GLY A 351 -9.53 12.04 28.34
CA GLY A 351 -10.84 11.44 28.05
C GLY A 351 -10.81 9.95 27.67
N VAL A 352 -9.64 9.32 27.66
CA VAL A 352 -9.51 7.87 27.56
C VAL A 352 -9.25 7.33 28.97
N ASP A 353 -10.32 7.03 29.71
CA ASP A 353 -10.28 6.57 31.11
C ASP A 353 -9.74 5.13 31.26
N THR A 354 -9.68 4.39 30.16
CA THR A 354 -9.10 3.05 30.10
C THR A 354 -7.57 3.12 30.15
N VAL A 355 -6.98 2.39 31.11
CA VAL A 355 -5.53 2.15 31.18
C VAL A 355 -5.15 1.31 29.96
N SER A 356 -4.80 1.96 28.85
CA SER A 356 -4.24 1.27 27.69
C SER A 356 -2.89 0.67 28.10
N GLU A 357 -2.78 -0.65 27.99
CA GLU A 357 -1.56 -1.38 28.36
C GLU A 357 -0.58 -1.47 27.17
N ARG A 358 -1.10 -1.31 25.95
CA ARG A 358 -0.34 -1.50 24.70
C ARG A 358 -0.67 -0.40 23.69
N PHE A 359 0.33 -0.03 22.91
CA PHE A 359 0.25 1.02 21.89
C PHE A 359 0.93 0.53 20.62
N TYR A 360 0.17 0.52 19.51
CA TYR A 360 0.69 0.11 18.19
C TYR A 360 0.29 1.10 17.10
N PHE A 361 1.18 1.30 16.15
CA PHE A 361 0.89 1.97 14.89
C PHE A 361 0.33 1.00 13.88
N VAL A 362 -0.85 1.26 13.34
CA VAL A 362 -1.44 0.51 12.24
C VAL A 362 -1.09 1.23 10.96
N SER A 363 -0.05 0.74 10.27
CA SER A 363 0.46 1.34 9.03
C SER A 363 0.95 0.27 8.07
N GLN A 364 0.82 0.57 6.79
CA GLN A 364 1.45 -0.20 5.71
C GLN A 364 2.97 0.02 5.67
N SER A 365 3.48 1.08 6.29
CA SER A 365 4.92 1.34 6.37
C SER A 365 5.49 0.84 7.69
N ARG A 366 6.45 -0.07 7.62
CA ARG A 366 7.23 -0.53 8.79
C ARG A 366 8.44 0.35 9.11
N VAL A 367 8.45 1.60 8.62
CA VAL A 367 9.61 2.49 8.72
C VAL A 367 10.08 2.70 10.16
N LEU A 368 9.15 2.81 11.12
CA LEU A 368 9.47 3.02 12.53
C LEU A 368 10.24 1.83 13.11
N ASP A 369 9.79 0.61 12.83
CA ASP A 369 10.45 -0.62 13.29
C ASP A 369 11.86 -0.76 12.68
N ILE A 370 12.04 -0.32 11.42
CA ILE A 370 13.31 -0.52 10.72
C ILE A 370 14.33 0.58 11.07
N VAL A 371 13.89 1.83 11.24
CA VAL A 371 14.78 2.96 11.55
C VAL A 371 15.24 2.89 13.00
N PHE A 372 14.32 2.73 13.94
CA PHE A 372 14.64 2.81 15.38
C PHE A 372 14.97 1.46 16.02
N GLN A 373 14.64 0.34 15.38
CA GLN A 373 14.88 -1.02 15.89
C GLN A 373 14.49 -1.19 17.38
N PRO A 374 13.25 -0.84 17.77
CA PRO A 374 12.83 -0.92 19.16
C PRO A 374 12.86 -2.36 19.68
N GLU A 375 13.08 -2.53 20.99
CA GLU A 375 13.02 -3.85 21.66
C GLU A 375 11.66 -4.53 21.49
N ALA A 376 10.58 -3.74 21.42
CA ALA A 376 9.23 -4.20 21.16
C ALA A 376 8.68 -3.60 19.86
N VAL A 377 8.04 -4.44 19.05
CA VAL A 377 7.42 -4.05 17.77
C VAL A 377 6.47 -2.86 17.98
N SER A 378 6.61 -1.85 17.15
CA SER A 378 5.78 -0.63 17.21
C SER A 378 4.70 -0.63 16.15
N THR A 379 4.89 -1.33 15.03
CA THR A 379 3.98 -1.27 13.87
C THR A 379 3.29 -2.61 13.60
N TRP A 380 1.99 -2.56 13.33
CA TRP A 380 1.18 -3.65 12.78
C TRP A 380 0.69 -3.27 11.39
N THR A 381 0.70 -4.22 10.45
CA THR A 381 0.06 -4.00 9.16
C THR A 381 -1.47 -4.09 9.30
N PRO A 382 -2.24 -3.41 8.44
CA PRO A 382 -3.70 -3.54 8.43
C PRO A 382 -4.17 -4.99 8.25
N GLU A 383 -3.39 -5.80 7.52
CA GLU A 383 -3.63 -7.24 7.38
C GLU A 383 -3.47 -7.98 8.70
N ALA A 384 -2.39 -7.73 9.44
CA ALA A 384 -2.17 -8.35 10.74
C ALA A 384 -3.32 -8.04 11.71
N VAL A 385 -3.79 -6.79 11.74
CA VAL A 385 -4.93 -6.37 12.56
C VAL A 385 -6.21 -7.08 12.11
N TYR A 386 -6.48 -7.11 10.81
CA TYR A 386 -7.69 -7.75 10.27
C TYR A 386 -7.71 -9.26 10.55
N ARG A 387 -6.58 -9.96 10.42
CA ARG A 387 -6.46 -11.38 10.80
C ARG A 387 -6.65 -11.60 12.30
N TYR A 388 -6.13 -10.70 13.14
CA TYR A 388 -6.33 -10.77 14.58
C TYR A 388 -7.82 -10.67 14.94
N LEU A 389 -8.50 -9.68 14.37
CA LEU A 389 -9.94 -9.49 14.53
C LEU A 389 -10.75 -10.69 14.05
N SER A 390 -10.36 -11.25 12.90
CA SER A 390 -11.00 -12.45 12.34
C SER A 390 -10.82 -13.68 13.22
N ALA A 391 -9.76 -13.71 14.04
CA ALA A 391 -9.50 -14.77 15.01
C ALA A 391 -10.21 -14.55 16.36
N LEU A 392 -10.95 -13.43 16.53
CA LEU A 392 -11.77 -13.21 17.71
C LEU A 392 -13.01 -14.13 17.69
N PRO A 393 -13.54 -14.45 18.88
CA PRO A 393 -14.60 -15.45 19.02
C PRO A 393 -15.87 -15.01 18.29
N GLY A 394 -16.50 -15.93 17.56
CA GLY A 394 -17.76 -15.67 16.87
C GLY A 394 -17.63 -14.79 15.62
N LYS A 395 -16.41 -14.41 15.20
CA LYS A 395 -16.19 -13.74 13.92
C LYS A 395 -16.04 -14.76 12.80
N GLN A 396 -16.72 -14.52 11.69
CA GLN A 396 -16.51 -15.26 10.45
C GLN A 396 -15.64 -14.42 9.54
N THR A 397 -14.50 -14.98 9.11
CA THR A 397 -13.63 -14.32 8.15
C THR A 397 -14.31 -14.29 6.78
N ASN A 398 -14.52 -13.10 6.22
CA ASN A 398 -14.93 -12.98 4.83
C ASN A 398 -13.70 -13.21 3.90
N PRO A 399 -13.67 -14.29 3.08
CA PRO A 399 -12.51 -14.60 2.25
C PRO A 399 -12.20 -13.54 1.20
N ASP A 400 -13.23 -12.91 0.62
CA ASP A 400 -13.07 -11.90 -0.42
C ASP A 400 -12.44 -10.63 0.14
N LEU A 401 -12.87 -10.21 1.33
CA LEU A 401 -12.35 -9.02 2.00
C LEU A 401 -10.97 -9.26 2.62
N LEU A 402 -10.67 -10.49 3.06
CA LEU A 402 -9.30 -10.89 3.41
C LEU A 402 -8.37 -10.82 2.18
N GLN A 403 -8.83 -11.27 1.02
CA GLN A 403 -8.05 -11.17 -0.21
C GLN A 403 -7.81 -9.70 -0.58
N GLN A 404 -8.82 -8.84 -0.51
CA GLN A 404 -8.67 -7.39 -0.73
C GLN A 404 -7.65 -6.78 0.24
N CYS A 405 -7.69 -7.18 1.51
CA CYS A 405 -6.73 -6.77 2.52
C CYS A 405 -5.29 -7.16 2.15
N MET A 406 -5.06 -8.40 1.70
CA MET A 406 -3.73 -8.86 1.26
C MET A 406 -3.26 -8.12 0.00
N LEU A 407 -4.17 -7.86 -0.94
CA LEU A 407 -3.86 -7.12 -2.17
C LEU A 407 -3.47 -5.65 -1.88
N ASN A 408 -3.98 -5.07 -0.78
CA ASN A 408 -3.63 -3.74 -0.34
C ASN A 408 -2.12 -3.59 -0.06
N GLU A 409 -1.43 -4.63 0.42
CA GLU A 409 0.02 -4.55 0.66
C GLU A 409 0.82 -4.34 -0.64
N TYR A 410 0.39 -5.01 -1.73
CA TYR A 410 0.99 -4.83 -3.06
C TYR A 410 0.74 -3.42 -3.62
N TYR A 411 -0.41 -2.82 -3.31
CA TYR A 411 -0.71 -1.43 -3.70
C TYR A 411 0.32 -0.46 -3.12
N TYR A 412 0.67 -0.60 -1.83
CA TYR A 412 1.69 0.23 -1.20
C TYR A 412 3.11 -0.06 -1.69
N ALA A 413 3.37 -1.27 -2.18
CA ALA A 413 4.59 -1.64 -2.89
C ALA A 413 4.68 -1.02 -4.31
N GLY A 414 3.65 -0.29 -4.76
CA GLY A 414 3.61 0.41 -6.04
C GLY A 414 2.97 -0.38 -7.18
N ILE A 415 2.31 -1.50 -6.88
CA ILE A 415 1.55 -2.27 -7.88
C ILE A 415 0.13 -1.71 -7.97
N SER A 416 -0.21 -1.11 -9.10
CA SER A 416 -1.56 -0.57 -9.33
C SER A 416 -2.55 -1.68 -9.69
N PHE A 417 -3.68 -1.72 -9.01
CA PHE A 417 -4.81 -2.60 -9.34
C PHE A 417 -5.86 -1.84 -10.13
N ILE A 418 -6.02 -2.19 -11.40
CA ILE A 418 -7.04 -1.62 -12.28
C ILE A 418 -8.10 -2.70 -12.52
N ASP A 419 -9.33 -2.40 -12.11
CA ASP A 419 -10.51 -3.21 -12.43
C ASP A 419 -10.86 -2.98 -13.90
N LYS A 420 -10.32 -3.86 -14.76
CA LYS A 420 -10.41 -3.72 -16.21
C LYS A 420 -11.84 -3.59 -16.67
N ASP A 421 -12.76 -4.36 -16.10
CA ASP A 421 -14.15 -4.40 -16.56
C ASP A 421 -14.85 -3.07 -16.27
N ARG A 422 -14.72 -2.54 -15.05
CA ARG A 422 -15.30 -1.22 -14.71
C ARG A 422 -14.62 -0.08 -15.45
N TYR A 423 -13.30 -0.12 -15.59
CA TYR A 423 -12.56 0.91 -16.33
C TYR A 423 -12.93 0.89 -17.83
N LEU A 424 -13.12 -0.27 -18.44
CA LEU A 424 -13.56 -0.39 -19.83
C LEU A 424 -14.97 0.18 -20.01
N ARG A 425 -15.88 -0.02 -19.04
CA ARG A 425 -17.22 0.59 -19.07
C ARG A 425 -17.13 2.11 -18.95
N PHE A 426 -16.35 2.62 -17.99
CA PHE A 426 -16.21 4.06 -17.75
C PHE A 426 -15.57 4.77 -18.95
N PHE A 427 -14.47 4.24 -19.48
CA PHE A 427 -13.74 4.83 -20.60
C PHE A 427 -14.25 4.37 -21.98
N GLY A 428 -15.30 3.57 -22.04
CA GLY A 428 -15.90 3.05 -23.28
C GLY A 428 -16.11 4.14 -24.34
N PRO A 429 -16.76 5.28 -24.01
CA PRO A 429 -16.95 6.37 -24.96
C PRO A 429 -15.63 6.92 -25.53
N SER A 430 -14.60 7.08 -24.70
CA SER A 430 -13.28 7.55 -25.13
C SER A 430 -12.56 6.51 -26.01
N ILE A 431 -12.70 5.23 -25.70
CA ILE A 431 -12.12 4.11 -26.47
C ILE A 431 -12.80 4.03 -27.84
N ASP A 432 -14.12 4.13 -27.90
CA ASP A 432 -14.88 4.09 -29.15
C ASP A 432 -14.59 5.32 -30.02
N SER A 433 -14.48 6.50 -29.41
CA SER A 433 -14.03 7.71 -30.10
C SER A 433 -12.61 7.54 -30.65
N ALA A 434 -11.69 6.93 -29.89
CA ALA A 434 -10.33 6.64 -30.37
C ALA A 434 -10.36 5.68 -31.56
N LYS A 435 -11.10 4.57 -31.48
CA LYS A 435 -11.28 3.60 -32.57
C LYS A 435 -11.86 4.26 -33.83
N ALA A 436 -12.88 5.11 -33.69
CA ALA A 436 -13.49 5.82 -34.81
C ALA A 436 -12.54 6.87 -35.44
N SER A 437 -11.75 7.57 -34.63
CA SER A 437 -10.81 8.59 -35.10
C SER A 437 -9.50 8.01 -35.65
N TYR A 438 -9.19 6.75 -35.36
CA TYR A 438 -7.95 6.08 -35.75
C TYR A 438 -7.68 6.16 -37.26
N GLU A 439 -8.63 5.77 -38.11
CA GLU A 439 -8.43 5.76 -39.57
C GLU A 439 -8.16 7.18 -40.11
N LYS A 440 -8.81 8.19 -39.53
CA LYS A 440 -8.61 9.59 -39.90
C LYS A 440 -7.22 10.08 -39.49
N GLU A 441 -6.76 9.76 -38.29
CA GLU A 441 -5.44 10.18 -37.83
C GLU A 441 -4.32 9.37 -38.49
N LYS A 442 -4.55 8.08 -38.76
CA LYS A 442 -3.65 7.23 -39.55
C LYS A 442 -3.44 7.75 -40.95
N SER A 443 -4.51 8.08 -41.68
CA SER A 443 -4.39 8.61 -43.05
C SER A 443 -3.59 9.91 -43.09
N LYS A 444 -3.81 10.83 -42.13
CA LYS A 444 -2.97 12.03 -41.97
C LYS A 444 -1.51 11.68 -41.66
N TYR A 445 -1.29 10.82 -40.68
CA TYR A 445 0.04 10.39 -40.24
C TYR A 445 0.85 9.77 -41.37
N VAL A 446 0.24 8.89 -42.16
CA VAL A 446 0.88 8.27 -43.34
C VAL A 446 1.12 9.28 -44.45
N SER A 447 0.22 10.25 -44.67
CA SER A 447 0.41 11.27 -45.70
C SER A 447 1.54 12.25 -45.37
N GLU A 448 1.79 12.50 -44.09
CA GLU A 448 2.76 13.49 -43.64
C GLU A 448 4.12 12.90 -43.27
N LEU A 449 4.21 11.62 -42.88
CA LEU A 449 5.47 10.96 -42.49
C LEU A 449 5.88 9.88 -43.51
N GLU A 450 7.19 9.70 -43.72
CA GLU A 450 7.70 8.76 -44.73
C GLU A 450 7.28 7.29 -44.46
N GLU A 451 7.02 6.54 -45.54
CA GLU A 451 6.48 5.16 -45.52
C GLU A 451 7.23 4.18 -44.59
N ALA A 452 8.52 4.40 -44.34
CA ALA A 452 9.36 3.51 -43.52
C ALA A 452 8.85 3.33 -42.06
N TYR A 453 8.14 4.32 -41.50
CA TYR A 453 7.59 4.27 -40.14
C TYR A 453 6.14 3.75 -40.06
N THR A 454 5.51 3.45 -41.19
CA THR A 454 4.06 3.21 -41.28
C THR A 454 3.67 1.74 -41.43
N ARG A 455 4.64 0.88 -41.76
CA ARG A 455 4.42 -0.57 -41.87
C ARG A 455 4.18 -1.12 -40.46
N ASN A 456 2.96 -1.61 -40.21
CA ASN A 456 2.47 -2.24 -38.98
C ASN A 456 1.69 -1.33 -38.01
N LEU A 457 1.24 -0.13 -38.40
CA LEU A 457 0.39 0.69 -37.51
C LEU A 457 -0.93 0.00 -37.15
N ASP A 458 -1.54 -0.72 -38.09
CA ASP A 458 -2.81 -1.45 -37.88
C ASP A 458 -2.62 -2.59 -36.89
N GLU A 459 -1.62 -3.44 -37.14
CA GLU A 459 -1.29 -4.55 -36.26
C GLU A 459 -0.90 -4.07 -34.85
N ALA A 460 -0.18 -2.96 -34.75
CA ALA A 460 0.17 -2.35 -33.47
C ALA A 460 -1.06 -1.81 -32.73
N PHE A 461 -1.99 -1.15 -33.43
CA PHE A 461 -3.22 -0.65 -32.84
C PHE A 461 -4.14 -1.79 -32.38
N ASP A 462 -4.28 -2.85 -33.18
CA ASP A 462 -5.09 -4.02 -32.83
C ASP A 462 -4.54 -4.79 -31.62
N LYS A 463 -3.21 -4.90 -31.51
CA LYS A 463 -2.53 -5.51 -30.36
C LYS A 463 -2.52 -4.64 -29.11
N THR A 464 -2.77 -3.33 -29.25
CA THR A 464 -2.79 -2.40 -28.12
C THR A 464 -4.02 -2.67 -27.25
N PRO A 465 -3.88 -2.82 -25.91
CA PRO A 465 -5.02 -2.99 -25.02
C PRO A 465 -6.04 -1.86 -25.16
N ASP A 466 -7.34 -2.16 -25.03
CA ASP A 466 -8.41 -1.20 -25.30
C ASP A 466 -8.30 0.09 -24.49
N LEU A 467 -7.95 -0.01 -23.19
CA LEU A 467 -7.71 1.16 -22.32
C LEU A 467 -6.55 2.06 -22.79
N GLU A 468 -5.67 1.55 -23.64
CA GLU A 468 -4.49 2.27 -24.13
C GLU A 468 -4.67 2.84 -25.54
N LYS A 469 -5.71 2.41 -26.26
CA LYS A 469 -6.01 2.88 -27.62
C LYS A 469 -6.17 4.42 -27.71
N PRO A 470 -6.82 5.10 -26.74
CA PRO A 470 -6.85 6.56 -26.75
C PRO A 470 -5.46 7.21 -26.75
N PHE A 471 -4.50 6.64 -26.03
CA PHE A 471 -3.12 7.15 -26.01
C PHE A 471 -2.38 6.87 -27.31
N PHE A 472 -2.62 5.71 -27.93
CA PHE A 472 -2.01 5.39 -29.21
C PHE A 472 -2.39 6.43 -30.26
N VAL A 473 -3.68 6.74 -30.38
CA VAL A 473 -4.20 7.75 -31.32
C VAL A 473 -3.68 9.14 -30.96
N ALA A 474 -3.70 9.50 -29.68
CA ALA A 474 -3.15 10.78 -29.23
C ALA A 474 -1.66 10.90 -29.61
N GLN A 475 -0.85 9.89 -29.35
CA GLN A 475 0.59 9.90 -29.65
C GLN A 475 0.87 10.10 -31.16
N MET A 476 0.02 9.56 -32.03
CA MET A 476 0.10 9.82 -33.48
C MET A 476 -0.13 11.31 -33.78
N GLY A 477 -1.17 11.91 -33.21
CA GLY A 477 -1.46 13.34 -33.37
C GLY A 477 -0.35 14.25 -32.84
N TRP A 478 0.25 13.91 -31.70
CA TRP A 478 1.38 14.66 -31.13
C TRP A 478 2.62 14.62 -32.03
N ARG A 479 2.96 13.43 -32.57
CA ARG A 479 4.08 13.28 -33.51
C ARG A 479 3.84 14.04 -34.82
N LEU A 480 2.60 14.08 -35.29
CA LEU A 480 2.22 14.88 -36.45
C LEU A 480 2.45 16.37 -36.19
N ALA A 481 2.00 16.87 -35.04
CA ALA A 481 2.19 18.27 -34.64
C ALA A 481 3.68 18.63 -34.50
N GLU A 482 4.49 17.77 -33.88
CA GLU A 482 5.94 17.97 -33.74
C GLU A 482 6.64 17.98 -35.11
N ALA A 483 6.29 17.06 -36.01
CA ALA A 483 6.83 17.04 -37.37
C ALA A 483 6.43 18.28 -38.17
N SER A 484 5.20 18.77 -37.99
CA SER A 484 4.72 20.01 -38.60
C SER A 484 5.48 21.23 -38.08
N GLU A 485 5.67 21.35 -36.76
CA GLU A 485 6.45 22.43 -36.14
C GLU A 485 7.90 22.44 -36.63
N GLN A 486 8.55 21.28 -36.68
CA GLN A 486 9.90 21.16 -37.23
C GLN A 486 9.98 21.58 -38.70
N ARG A 487 8.96 21.26 -39.52
CA ARG A 487 8.87 21.71 -40.91
C ARG A 487 8.67 23.21 -41.02
N GLU A 488 7.81 23.78 -40.20
CA GLU A 488 7.60 25.23 -40.14
C GLU A 488 8.89 25.95 -39.77
N ASP A 489 9.61 25.47 -38.76
CA ASP A 489 10.91 26.02 -38.37
C ASP A 489 11.95 25.91 -39.49
N LEU A 490 12.03 24.78 -40.18
CA LEU A 490 12.91 24.62 -41.35
C LEU A 490 12.50 25.56 -42.49
N SER A 491 11.20 25.74 -42.74
CA SER A 491 10.70 26.66 -43.76
C SER A 491 11.01 28.11 -43.41
N ARG A 492 10.87 28.49 -42.13
CA ARG A 492 11.21 29.81 -41.61
C ARG A 492 12.70 30.09 -41.74
N LYS A 493 13.56 29.11 -41.39
CA LYS A 493 15.01 29.21 -41.59
C LYS A 493 15.36 29.39 -43.07
N ARG A 494 14.75 28.61 -43.97
CA ARG A 494 14.95 28.74 -45.43
C ARG A 494 14.46 30.08 -45.96
N ALA A 495 13.34 30.60 -45.46
CA ALA A 495 12.82 31.91 -45.84
C ALA A 495 13.78 33.04 -45.41
N ILE A 496 14.29 32.99 -44.18
CA ILE A 496 15.30 33.94 -43.68
C ILE A 496 16.59 33.86 -44.52
N GLU A 497 17.06 32.66 -44.85
CA GLU A 497 18.23 32.48 -45.72
C GLU A 497 17.99 33.00 -47.15
N ALA A 498 16.79 32.80 -47.69
CA ALA A 498 16.41 33.31 -49.01
C ALA A 498 16.33 34.84 -49.00
N GLU A 499 15.72 35.45 -47.98
CA GLU A 499 15.70 36.91 -47.80
C GLU A 499 17.11 37.49 -47.65
N ALA A 500 17.98 36.84 -46.88
CA ALA A 500 19.38 37.23 -46.75
C ALA A 500 20.12 37.17 -48.09
N LYS A 501 19.89 36.10 -48.88
CA LYS A 501 20.45 35.98 -50.25
C LYS A 501 19.91 37.05 -51.20
N VAL A 502 18.61 37.34 -51.16
CA VAL A 502 18.00 38.41 -51.96
C VAL A 502 18.62 39.76 -51.59
N LYS A 503 18.73 40.07 -50.30
CA LYS A 503 19.36 41.31 -49.82
C LYS A 503 20.83 41.41 -50.20
N GLN A 504 21.57 40.28 -50.17
CA GLN A 504 22.95 40.23 -50.65
C GLN A 504 23.02 40.53 -52.15
N LEU A 505 22.21 39.88 -52.98
CA LEU A 505 22.14 40.10 -54.42
C LEU A 505 21.72 41.54 -54.77
N GLU A 506 20.80 42.15 -54.02
CA GLU A 506 20.43 43.55 -54.16
C GLU A 506 21.61 44.48 -53.84
N SER A 507 22.36 44.20 -52.76
CA SER A 507 23.54 44.98 -52.41
C SER A 507 24.66 44.87 -53.46
N GLU A 508 24.82 43.70 -54.07
CA GLU A 508 25.77 43.46 -55.17
C GLU A 508 25.32 44.18 -56.45
N ARG A 509 24.02 44.15 -56.76
CA ARG A 509 23.43 44.91 -57.87
C ARG A 509 23.64 46.40 -57.69
N ASP A 510 23.42 46.93 -56.49
CA ASP A 510 23.61 48.34 -56.18
C ASP A 510 25.08 48.76 -56.24
N LYS A 511 26.01 47.93 -55.75
CA LYS A 511 27.46 48.15 -55.90
C LYS A 511 27.86 48.13 -57.38
N ALA A 512 27.33 47.19 -58.18
CA ALA A 512 27.59 47.13 -59.61
C ALA A 512 27.03 48.36 -60.35
N TRP A 513 25.83 48.82 -59.96
CA TRP A 513 25.21 50.03 -60.48
C TRP A 513 26.02 51.28 -60.15
N ARG A 514 26.41 51.47 -58.88
CA ARG A 514 27.26 52.60 -58.44
C ARG A 514 28.61 52.61 -59.17
N THR A 515 29.18 51.43 -59.44
CA THR A 515 30.45 51.30 -60.18
C THR A 515 30.28 51.65 -61.66
N ARG A 516 29.17 51.24 -62.28
CA ARG A 516 28.81 51.67 -63.65
C ARG A 516 28.58 53.18 -63.73
N GLU A 517 27.86 53.74 -62.77
CA GLU A 517 27.56 55.17 -62.73
C GLU A 517 28.82 56.00 -62.52
N ARG A 518 29.70 55.59 -61.60
CA ARG A 518 31.01 56.21 -61.41
C ARG A 518 31.88 56.14 -62.67
N ARG A 519 31.91 54.99 -63.36
CA ARG A 519 32.60 54.89 -64.67
C ARG A 519 31.99 55.81 -65.72
N ARG A 520 30.68 56.02 -65.71
CA ARG A 520 29.97 56.94 -66.62
C ARG A 520 30.36 58.39 -66.34
N GLN A 521 30.36 58.78 -65.07
CA GLN A 521 30.81 60.10 -64.62
C GLN A 521 32.30 60.35 -64.92
N GLU A 522 33.16 59.36 -64.73
CA GLU A 522 34.59 59.45 -65.08
C GLU A 522 34.79 59.56 -66.60
N GLN A 523 33.98 58.87 -67.42
CA GLN A 523 33.99 59.01 -68.88
C GLN A 523 33.50 60.39 -69.35
N GLU A 524 32.48 60.95 -68.70
CA GLU A 524 32.00 62.32 -68.98
C GLU A 524 33.02 63.37 -68.53
N ALA A 525 33.63 63.22 -67.37
CA ALA A 525 34.71 64.07 -66.90
C ALA A 525 35.96 63.99 -67.80
N ALA A 526 36.30 62.80 -68.29
CA ALA A 526 37.37 62.61 -69.28
C ALA A 526 37.03 63.24 -70.63
N ARG A 527 35.75 63.18 -71.07
CA ARG A 527 35.26 63.91 -72.25
C ARG A 527 35.42 65.42 -72.09
N LEU A 528 35.03 65.97 -70.93
CA LEU A 528 35.15 67.40 -70.63
C LEU A 528 36.63 67.85 -70.56
N ARG A 529 37.51 67.07 -69.93
CA ARG A 529 38.97 67.33 -69.93
C ARG A 529 39.58 67.24 -71.33
N ASN A 530 39.11 66.33 -72.17
CA ASN A 530 39.56 66.21 -73.57
C ASN A 530 39.06 67.35 -74.46
N LEU A 531 37.94 68.00 -74.12
CA LEU A 531 37.44 69.21 -74.79
C LEU A 531 38.25 70.45 -74.39
N GLN A 532 38.75 70.52 -73.15
CA GLN A 532 39.57 71.63 -72.65
C GLN A 532 41.07 71.50 -72.98
N ASN A 533 41.55 70.31 -73.36
CA ASN A 533 42.97 70.10 -73.67
C ASN A 533 43.34 70.67 -75.07
N PRO A 534 44.18 71.72 -75.16
CA PRO A 534 44.50 72.39 -76.42
C PRO A 534 45.24 71.49 -77.42
N LYS A 535 45.92 70.41 -76.99
CA LYS A 535 46.50 69.40 -77.89
C LYS A 535 45.43 68.56 -78.59
N HIS A 536 44.35 68.20 -77.91
CA HIS A 536 43.28 67.38 -78.47
C HIS A 536 42.37 68.19 -79.41
N VAL A 537 42.09 69.44 -79.06
CA VAL A 537 41.37 70.41 -79.94
C VAL A 537 42.16 70.66 -81.23
N ARG A 538 43.48 70.84 -81.16
CA ARG A 538 44.36 70.96 -82.34
C ARG A 538 44.37 69.69 -83.20
N ARG A 539 44.30 68.50 -82.60
CA ARG A 539 44.23 67.20 -83.31
C ARG A 539 42.89 67.03 -84.03
N LEU A 540 41.77 67.34 -83.38
CA LEU A 540 40.44 67.33 -83.99
C LEU A 540 40.30 68.35 -85.12
N ALA A 541 40.86 69.56 -84.96
CA ALA A 541 40.92 70.56 -86.04
C ALA A 541 41.76 70.10 -87.23
N LYS A 542 42.89 69.40 -87.02
CA LYS A 542 43.69 68.77 -88.08
C LYS A 542 42.94 67.63 -88.77
N GLN A 543 42.19 66.80 -88.04
CA GLN A 543 41.36 65.73 -88.62
C GLN A 543 40.14 66.27 -89.37
N ALA A 544 39.49 67.33 -88.86
CA ALA A 544 38.41 68.03 -89.57
C ALA A 544 38.91 68.69 -90.86
N LYS A 545 40.12 69.29 -90.85
CA LYS A 545 40.80 69.78 -92.08
C LYS A 545 41.13 68.64 -93.05
N LYS A 546 41.60 67.47 -92.58
CA LYS A 546 41.82 66.29 -93.43
C LYS A 546 40.51 65.72 -94.00
N ARG A 547 39.41 65.69 -93.24
CA ARG A 547 38.07 65.27 -93.70
C ARG A 547 37.45 66.26 -94.69
N LYS A 548 37.62 67.58 -94.50
CA LYS A 548 37.22 68.60 -95.48
C LYS A 548 38.05 68.52 -96.78
N ARG A 549 39.33 68.14 -96.71
CA ARG A 549 40.17 67.85 -97.90
C ARG A 549 39.79 66.55 -98.62
N LYS A 550 39.26 65.54 -97.91
CA LYS A 550 38.75 64.29 -98.51
C LYS A 550 37.33 64.39 -99.11
N LYS A 551 36.52 65.39 -98.73
CA LYS A 551 35.18 65.64 -99.31
C LYS A 551 35.19 66.62 -100.51
N LYS A 552 36.35 67.14 -100.90
CA LYS A 552 36.55 68.02 -102.08
C LYS A 552 37.38 67.34 -103.18
N LYS A 553 37.44 66.01 -103.16
CA LYS A 553 37.96 65.18 -104.24
C LYS A 553 36.83 64.27 -104.70
#